data_AF-A0A090QNB4-F1
#
_entry.id   AF-A0A090QNB4-F1
#
_cell.length_a   1.000
_cell.length_b   1.000
_cell.length_c   1.000
_cell.angle_alpha   90.00
_cell.angle_beta   90.00
_cell.angle_gamma   90.00
#
_symmetry.space_group_name_H-M   'P 1'
#
loop_
_entity.id
_entity.type
_entity.pdbx_description
1 polymer ?
#
loop_
_entity_poly.entity_id
_entity_poly.type
_entity_poly.pdbx_seq_one_letter_code
_entity_poly.pdbx_strand_id
1 'polypeptide(L)' 'MKAAELCHQISTCFNRDEKNALIQRLFGKADETSSINGRFFCDYGYNIEVGKNFYMNTNGVILDCGKVTIGDYVMIGLM' A
#
# COMPACT_ATOMS: atom_id res chain seq x y z
N MET A 1 6.24 -8.00 -11.98
CA MET A 1 5.32 -7.48 -13.01
C MET A 1 3.95 -7.11 -12.44
N LYS A 2 3.26 -7.99 -11.70
CA LYS A 2 1.93 -7.70 -11.11
C LYS A 2 1.90 -6.53 -10.11
N ALA A 3 2.91 -6.40 -9.25
CA ALA A 3 2.96 -5.36 -8.22
C ALA A 3 3.04 -3.95 -8.81
N ALA A 4 3.96 -3.72 -9.75
CA ALA A 4 4.13 -2.43 -10.42
C ALA A 4 2.85 -1.94 -11.13
N GLU A 5 2.09 -2.83 -11.75
CA GLU A 5 0.81 -2.51 -12.37
C GLU A 5 -0.23 -2.07 -11.33
N LEU A 6 -0.37 -2.80 -10.23
CA LEU A 6 -1.27 -2.43 -9.12
C LEU A 6 -0.86 -1.09 -8.49
N CYS A 7 0.45 -0.86 -8.28
CA CYS A 7 0.97 0.41 -7.81
C CYS A 7 0.60 1.56 -8.75
N HIS A 8 0.69 1.35 -10.06
CA HIS A 8 0.27 2.32 -11.05
C HIS A 8 -1.24 2.61 -10.96
N GLN A 9 -2.07 1.57 -10.89
CA GLN A 9 -3.53 1.70 -10.74
C GLN A 9 -3.90 2.45 -9.46
N ILE A 10 -3.25 2.16 -8.33
CA ILE A 10 -3.42 2.89 -7.06
C ILE A 10 -3.07 4.38 -7.25
N SER A 11 -1.98 4.67 -7.96
CA SER A 11 -1.50 6.03 -8.17
C SER A 11 -2.46 6.89 -9.02
N THR A 12 -3.21 6.27 -9.93
CA THR A 12 -4.13 6.94 -10.85
C THR A 12 -5.61 6.86 -10.42
N CYS A 13 -5.94 6.08 -9.39
CA CYS A 13 -7.30 5.92 -8.90
C CYS A 13 -7.70 7.06 -7.95
N PHE A 14 -8.83 7.72 -8.26
CA PHE A 14 -9.40 8.80 -7.46
C PHE A 14 -10.52 8.34 -6.51
N ASN A 15 -11.18 7.22 -6.83
CA ASN A 15 -12.22 6.65 -5.98
C ASN A 15 -11.57 5.96 -4.78
N ARG A 16 -11.99 6.33 -3.56
CA ARG A 16 -11.42 5.80 -2.32
C ARG A 16 -11.61 4.29 -2.18
N ASP A 17 -12.80 3.78 -2.48
CA ASP A 17 -13.16 2.38 -2.25
C ASP A 17 -12.47 1.48 -3.27
N GLU A 18 -12.43 1.90 -4.54
CA GLU A 18 -11.66 1.22 -5.59
C GLU A 18 -10.17 1.20 -5.25
N LYS A 19 -9.63 2.34 -4.78
CA LYS A 19 -8.22 2.43 -4.37
C LYS A 19 -7.92 1.51 -3.19
N ASN A 20 -8.79 1.44 -2.20
CA ASN A 20 -8.64 0.53 -1.08
C ASN A 20 -8.71 -0.95 -1.53
N ALA A 21 -9.61 -1.30 -2.44
CA ALA A 21 -9.66 -2.64 -3.02
C ALA A 21 -8.35 -3.02 -3.76
N LEU A 22 -7.74 -2.05 -4.46
CA LEU A 22 -6.42 -2.24 -5.08
C LEU A 22 -5.31 -2.43 -4.03
N ILE A 23 -5.34 -1.69 -2.92
CA ILE A 23 -4.40 -1.85 -1.80
C ILE A 23 -4.52 -3.25 -1.18
N GLN A 24 -5.74 -3.71 -0.90
CA GLN A 24 -5.99 -5.06 -0.38
C GLN A 24 -5.58 -6.16 -1.36
N ARG A 25 -5.63 -5.89 -2.67
CA ARG A 25 -5.14 -6.81 -3.70
C ARG A 25 -3.62 -6.82 -3.83
N LEU A 26 -2.95 -5.71 -3.51
CA LEU A 26 -1.50 -5.55 -3.59
C LEU A 26 -0.80 -6.16 -2.37
N PHE A 27 -1.29 -5.85 -1.16
CA PHE A 27 -0.69 -6.27 0.10
C PHE A 27 -1.11 -7.69 0.48
N GLY A 28 -0.22 -8.40 1.17
CA GLY A 28 -0.54 -9.71 1.75
C GLY A 28 -1.60 -9.61 2.85
N LYS A 29 -1.67 -8.46 3.52
CA LYS A 29 -2.72 -8.10 4.48
C LYS A 29 -2.92 -6.58 4.50
N ALA A 30 -4.16 -6.15 4.31
CA ALA A 30 -4.64 -4.79 4.54
C ALA A 30 -6.15 -4.85 4.79
N ASP A 31 -6.72 -3.80 5.36
CA ASP A 31 -8.16 -3.68 5.61
C ASP A 31 -8.76 -2.44 4.94
N GLU A 32 -10.06 -2.23 5.12
CA GLU A 32 -10.82 -1.10 4.58
C GLU A 32 -10.35 0.28 5.09
N THR A 33 -9.58 0.30 6.18
CA THR A 33 -9.05 1.53 6.78
C THR A 33 -7.67 1.92 6.24
N SER A 34 -7.02 1.01 5.49
CA SER A 34 -5.71 1.24 4.88
C SER A 34 -5.77 2.27 3.74
N SER A 35 -4.83 3.20 3.74
CA SER A 35 -4.80 4.29 2.76
C SER A 35 -3.39 4.60 2.28
N ILE A 36 -3.26 4.79 0.97
CA ILE A 36 -2.03 5.22 0.31
C ILE A 36 -2.34 6.50 -0.46
N ASN A 37 -1.60 7.56 -0.19
CA ASN A 37 -1.71 8.81 -0.92
C ASN A 37 -0.69 8.88 -2.06
N GLY A 38 -1.10 9.37 -3.23
CA GLY A 38 -0.20 9.55 -4.36
C GLY A 38 0.46 8.26 -4.86
N ARG A 39 1.73 8.38 -5.27
CA ARG A 39 2.53 7.27 -5.83
C ARG A 39 3.08 6.38 -4.72
N PHE A 40 3.06 5.08 -4.97
CA PHE A 40 3.63 4.07 -4.08
C PHE A 40 4.41 3.04 -4.90
N PHE A 41 5.50 2.52 -4.35
CA PHE A 41 6.36 1.53 -5.00
C PHE A 41 6.69 0.39 -4.05
N CYS A 42 6.68 -0.83 -4.58
CA CYS A 42 7.17 -2.02 -3.91
C CYS A 42 7.68 -3.05 -4.92
N ASP A 43 8.45 -4.04 -4.47
CA ASP A 43 9.00 -5.09 -5.33
C ASP A 43 7.93 -6.16 -5.65
N TYR A 44 7.24 -6.65 -4.62
CA TYR A 44 6.32 -7.77 -4.69
C TYR A 44 4.90 -7.44 -4.19
N GLY A 45 4.78 -6.60 -3.17
CA GLY A 45 3.53 -6.20 -2.52
C GLY A 45 2.99 -7.26 -1.55
N TYR A 46 2.95 -8.53 -1.95
CA TYR A 46 2.33 -9.60 -1.16
C TYR A 46 3.08 -9.94 0.14
N ASN A 47 4.34 -9.51 0.30
CA ASN A 47 5.10 -9.68 1.54
C ASN A 47 4.81 -8.58 2.57
N ILE A 48 4.02 -7.56 2.19
CA ILE A 48 3.65 -6.44 3.04
C ILE A 48 2.33 -6.75 3.75
N GLU A 49 2.37 -6.72 5.07
CA GLU A 49 1.20 -6.84 5.93
C GLU A 49 1.07 -5.57 6.78
N VAL A 50 -0.07 -4.89 6.67
CA VAL A 50 -0.38 -3.70 7.47
C VAL A 50 -1.53 -3.95 8.42
N GLY A 51 -1.48 -3.28 9.57
CA GLY A 51 -2.55 -3.25 10.57
C GLY A 51 -3.66 -2.25 10.23
N LYS A 52 -4.55 -2.04 11.19
CA LYS A 52 -5.67 -1.10 11.09
C LYS A 52 -5.17 0.33 11.05
N ASN A 53 -5.88 1.20 10.35
CA ASN A 53 -5.59 2.63 10.22
C ASN A 53 -4.17 2.91 9.72
N PHE A 54 -3.66 2.09 8.80
CA PHE A 54 -2.40 2.33 8.12
C PHE A 54 -2.53 3.47 7.10
N TYR A 55 -1.62 4.44 7.17
CA TYR A 55 -1.53 5.53 6.21
C TYR A 55 -0.10 5.68 5.67
N MET A 56 0.02 5.73 4.33
CA MET A 56 1.25 6.06 3.62
C MET A 56 1.05 7.36 2.85
N ASN A 57 1.93 8.34 3.06
CA ASN A 57 1.93 9.57 2.27
C ASN A 57 2.53 9.36 0.86
N THR A 58 2.63 10.43 0.06
CA THR A 58 3.12 10.34 -1.32
C THR A 58 4.56 9.87 -1.42
N ASN A 59 4.87 9.16 -2.51
CA ASN A 59 6.18 8.63 -2.88
C ASN A 59 6.75 7.57 -1.92
N GLY A 60 5.89 6.88 -1.17
CA GLY A 60 6.33 5.77 -0.31
C GLY A 60 6.95 4.62 -1.12
N VAL A 61 8.08 4.10 -0.63
CA VAL A 61 8.78 2.94 -1.21
C VAL A 61 8.96 1.87 -0.13
N ILE A 62 8.54 0.64 -0.39
CA ILE A 62 8.79 -0.52 0.48
C ILE A 62 9.44 -1.63 -0.35
N LEU A 63 10.72 -1.92 -0.09
CA LEU A 63 11.43 -3.04 -0.72
C LEU A 63 11.17 -4.32 0.07
N ASP A 64 10.32 -5.20 -0.47
CA ASP A 64 9.75 -6.35 0.24
C ASP A 64 10.28 -7.70 -0.27
N CYS A 65 11.60 -7.80 -0.46
CA CYS A 65 12.30 -9.08 -0.67
C CYS A 65 12.10 -10.06 0.50
N GLY A 66 11.82 -9.55 1.70
CA GLY A 66 11.42 -10.30 2.88
C GLY A 66 10.09 -9.80 3.43
N LYS A 67 9.54 -10.51 4.43
CA LYS A 67 8.27 -10.12 5.07
C LYS A 67 8.41 -8.76 5.75
N VAL A 68 7.47 -7.86 5.44
CA VAL A 68 7.33 -6.54 6.07
C VAL A 68 6.02 -6.53 6.86
N THR A 69 6.08 -6.22 8.15
CA THR A 69 4.88 -6.12 8.99
C THR A 69 4.84 -4.76 9.66
N ILE A 70 3.75 -4.03 9.43
CA ILE A 70 3.47 -2.72 10.00
C ILE A 70 2.23 -2.85 10.90
N GLY A 71 2.32 -2.33 12.12
CA GLY A 71 1.26 -2.45 13.12
C GLY A 71 0.03 -1.56 12.86
N ASP A 72 -0.85 -1.52 13.86
CA ASP A 72 -2.04 -0.67 13.84
C ASP A 72 -1.68 0.81 14.11
N TYR A 73 -2.47 1.73 13.55
CA TYR A 73 -2.37 3.19 13.72
C TYR A 73 -1.01 3.79 13.31
N VAL A 74 -0.36 3.19 12.32
CA VAL A 74 0.91 3.69 11.78
C VAL A 74 0.68 4.65 10.62
N MET A 75 1.29 5.82 10.72
CA MET A 75 1.34 6.81 9.64
C MET A 75 2.78 7.02 9.20
N ILE A 76 3.06 6.81 7.92
CA ILE A 76 4.37 7.08 7.31
C ILE A 76 4.30 8.40 6.55
N GLY A 77 5.19 9.32 6.92
CA GLY A 77 5.27 10.66 6.35
C GLY A 77 5.89 10.70 4.95
N LEU A 78 6.27 11.90 4.51
CA LEU A 78 6.94 12.11 3.23
C LEU A 78 8.35 11.50 3.25
N MET A 79 8.71 10.88 2.12
CA MET A 79 10.06 10.45 1.77
C MET A 79 10.48 11.09 0.45
#